data_AF-L1LA99-F1
#
_entry.id   AF-L1LA99-F1
#
_cell.length_a   1.000
_cell.length_b   1.000
_cell.length_c   1.000
_cell.angle_alpha   90.00
_cell.angle_beta   90.00
_cell.angle_gamma   90.00
#
_symmetry.space_group_name_H-M   'P 1'
#
loop_
_entity.id
_entity.type
_entity.pdbx_description
1 polymer ?
#
loop_
_entity_poly.entity_id
_entity_poly.type
_entity_poly.pdbx_seq_one_letter_code
_entity_poly.pdbx_strand_id
1 'polypeptide(L)'
;MRLISLLFLTYSLVDVIGNEVEARTESSKPPLRKDADQDKMGFKLADLETARDISEFVAPEKPPKYFGIDIDGTMYAEGQEEREKNIKTFAQVMEKGHTPFFCTGRSYRSSMSIFGGDLENNTTYKGYPGVYNNGSSVYDKDGNIVFSRTFQRDFLEAFIAFLEKKGIQNKCIFYTETNDFSIGEFDPKWKATLDSRKIPYPEPKTAQEILNMKVIYLSVDCDHYDLGNFKENVDYLKKISSSGLYNVTPGNVNKALGLTKLLEHVGANVEDLGYIGNAENDIEAMELSPLSFAVANAKDDVKEHAKWILDITCNEAGVAKALALVYGLQIP
;
A
#
# COMPACT_ATOMS: atom_id res chain seq x y z
N MET A 1 17.78 23.56 -47.09
CA MET A 1 17.73 22.49 -48.12
C MET A 1 18.96 22.63 -49.01
N ARG A 2 19.81 21.59 -49.11
CA ARG A 2 21.03 21.50 -49.97
C ARG A 2 22.20 22.48 -49.63
N LEU A 3 23.49 22.18 -49.93
CA LEU A 3 24.26 20.91 -49.96
C LEU A 3 25.78 21.17 -50.20
N ILE A 4 26.70 20.33 -49.65
CA ILE A 4 28.18 20.18 -49.95
C ILE A 4 29.06 21.47 -49.78
N SER A 5 30.36 21.50 -49.42
CA SER A 5 31.63 20.84 -49.84
C SER A 5 32.82 21.40 -49.00
N LEU A 6 34.07 20.89 -48.98
CA LEU A 6 34.71 19.55 -49.12
C LEU A 6 36.24 19.69 -48.86
N LEU A 7 37.00 18.58 -48.69
CA LEU A 7 38.50 18.46 -48.62
C LEU A 7 39.25 19.05 -47.40
N PHE A 8 40.54 18.73 -47.12
CA PHE A 8 41.32 17.46 -47.02
C PHE A 8 42.84 17.77 -46.85
N LEU A 9 43.58 17.06 -45.96
CA LEU A 9 45.06 16.81 -45.90
C LEU A 9 45.32 16.01 -44.59
N THR A 10 45.98 14.85 -44.44
CA THR A 10 47.09 14.08 -45.10
C THR A 10 48.50 14.67 -44.87
N TYR A 11 49.58 13.95 -44.48
CA TYR A 11 49.85 12.53 -44.08
C TYR A 11 50.44 12.49 -42.62
N SER A 12 51.11 11.51 -41.97
CA SER A 12 51.84 10.21 -42.21
C SER A 12 51.71 9.31 -40.94
N LEU A 13 52.11 8.01 -40.76
CA LEU A 13 53.21 7.12 -41.23
C LEU A 13 54.58 7.40 -40.53
N VAL A 14 55.41 6.46 -40.01
CA VAL A 14 55.54 4.96 -40.11
C VAL A 14 56.05 4.32 -38.78
N ASP A 15 55.45 3.19 -38.35
CA ASP A 15 55.91 1.96 -37.61
C ASP A 15 57.01 2.00 -36.49
N VAL A 16 57.38 0.95 -35.70
CA VAL A 16 57.23 -0.53 -35.79
C VAL A 16 57.25 -1.21 -34.38
N ILE A 17 56.66 -2.41 -34.27
CA ILE A 17 56.74 -3.43 -33.17
C ILE A 17 56.15 -3.01 -31.79
N GLY A 18 55.33 -3.79 -31.07
CA GLY A 18 54.73 -5.10 -31.38
C GLY A 18 54.89 -6.13 -30.25
N ASN A 19 53.84 -6.34 -29.45
CA ASN A 19 53.61 -7.58 -28.67
C ASN A 19 52.17 -7.62 -28.15
N GLU A 20 51.58 -8.81 -28.11
CA GLU A 20 50.19 -9.04 -27.71
C GLU A 20 50.09 -9.35 -26.21
N VAL A 21 49.08 -8.78 -25.52
CA VAL A 21 48.50 -9.35 -24.30
C VAL A 21 46.99 -9.08 -24.34
N GLU A 22 46.17 -10.13 -24.29
CA GLU A 22 44.71 -10.00 -24.32
C GLU A 22 44.11 -9.49 -23.01
N ALA A 23 42.87 -9.00 -23.08
CA ALA A 23 42.19 -8.33 -21.98
C ALA A 23 41.50 -9.29 -20.99
N ARG A 24 41.45 -8.86 -19.72
CA ARG A 24 40.25 -8.91 -18.86
C ARG A 24 40.42 -8.02 -17.64
N THR A 25 39.41 -7.18 -17.36
CA THR A 25 39.38 -6.30 -16.19
C THR A 25 38.33 -6.76 -15.20
N GLU A 26 38.75 -7.43 -14.13
CA GLU A 26 37.94 -7.67 -12.94
C GLU A 26 38.54 -6.90 -11.77
N SER A 27 37.79 -5.95 -11.21
CA SER A 27 38.18 -5.24 -9.99
C SER A 27 37.31 -5.71 -8.82
N SER A 28 37.95 -6.33 -7.82
CA SER A 28 37.27 -6.94 -6.70
C SER A 28 36.74 -5.89 -5.71
N LYS A 29 35.43 -5.93 -5.44
CA LYS A 29 34.86 -5.27 -4.27
C LYS A 29 35.20 -6.08 -3.01
N PRO A 30 35.57 -5.45 -1.88
CA PRO A 30 35.76 -6.16 -0.62
C PRO A 30 34.40 -6.70 -0.10
N PRO A 31 34.40 -7.82 0.64
CA PRO A 31 33.16 -8.40 1.17
C PRO A 31 32.57 -7.49 2.26
N LEU A 32 31.26 -7.22 2.15
CA LEU A 32 30.48 -6.65 3.23
C LEU A 32 30.45 -7.62 4.42
N ARG A 33 30.59 -7.09 5.64
CA ARG A 33 30.35 -7.89 6.86
C ARG A 33 28.88 -8.29 6.89
N LYS A 34 28.61 -9.56 7.17
CA LYS A 34 27.28 -10.00 7.62
C LYS A 34 27.15 -9.63 9.10
N ASP A 35 26.34 -8.63 9.41
CA ASP A 35 25.91 -8.40 10.79
C ASP A 35 24.82 -9.43 11.13
N ALA A 36 25.11 -10.26 12.13
CA ALA A 36 24.45 -11.54 12.34
C ALA A 36 23.22 -11.45 13.28
N ASP A 37 22.12 -10.86 12.80
CA ASP A 37 20.84 -10.88 13.53
C ASP A 37 19.57 -10.95 12.64
N GLN A 38 19.71 -11.15 11.31
CA GLN A 38 18.55 -11.27 10.41
C GLN A 38 18.03 -12.72 10.20
N ASP A 39 18.86 -13.75 10.45
CA ASP A 39 18.54 -15.17 10.16
C ASP A 39 17.60 -15.84 11.20
N LYS A 40 16.55 -15.12 11.66
CA LYS A 40 15.53 -15.64 12.60
C LYS A 40 14.06 -15.42 12.23
N MET A 41 13.77 -14.93 11.02
CA MET A 41 12.44 -15.09 10.42
C MET A 41 12.53 -16.00 9.20
N GLY A 42 12.06 -17.24 9.37
CA GLY A 42 12.12 -18.30 8.37
C GLY A 42 11.11 -18.15 7.25
N PHE A 43 11.12 -17.01 6.54
CA PHE A 43 10.44 -16.87 5.26
C PHE A 43 11.10 -17.80 4.25
N LYS A 44 10.61 -19.04 4.18
CA LYS A 44 10.72 -19.80 2.94
C LYS A 44 9.98 -19.00 1.87
N LEU A 45 10.68 -18.67 0.78
CA LEU A 45 10.02 -18.43 -0.50
C LEU A 45 9.19 -19.69 -0.79
N ALA A 46 7.87 -19.57 -0.67
CA ALA A 46 6.97 -20.58 -1.19
C ALA A 46 7.13 -20.61 -2.71
N ASP A 47 6.99 -21.78 -3.31
CA ASP A 47 6.97 -21.90 -4.76
C ASP A 47 5.87 -20.97 -5.31
N LEU A 48 6.24 -20.10 -6.25
CA LEU A 48 5.32 -19.16 -6.88
C LEU A 48 4.39 -19.92 -7.82
N GLU A 49 3.35 -20.53 -7.25
CA GLU A 49 2.17 -20.95 -7.99
C GLU A 49 1.67 -19.75 -8.79
N THR A 50 1.68 -19.85 -10.12
CA THR A 50 1.13 -18.84 -11.01
C THR A 50 -0.33 -18.60 -10.68
N ALA A 51 -0.72 -17.34 -10.55
CA ALA A 51 -2.08 -16.92 -10.22
C ALA A 51 -3.14 -17.63 -11.09
N ARG A 52 -4.10 -18.31 -10.46
CA ARG A 52 -5.10 -19.14 -11.14
C ARG A 52 -6.35 -18.36 -11.54
N ASP A 53 -7.01 -18.82 -12.60
CA ASP A 53 -8.32 -18.31 -13.01
C ASP A 53 -9.41 -18.74 -12.00
N ILE A 54 -10.33 -17.85 -11.65
CA ILE A 54 -11.39 -18.11 -10.67
C ILE A 54 -12.36 -19.23 -11.07
N SER A 55 -12.42 -19.62 -12.34
CA SER A 55 -13.24 -20.76 -12.81
C SER A 55 -12.74 -22.12 -12.32
N GLU A 56 -11.46 -22.22 -11.90
CA GLU A 56 -10.90 -23.43 -11.26
C GLU A 56 -11.06 -23.41 -9.73
N PHE A 57 -11.70 -22.38 -9.15
CA PHE A 57 -11.78 -22.21 -7.69
C PHE A 57 -12.66 -23.26 -7.00
N VAL A 58 -12.08 -23.93 -6.01
CA VAL A 58 -12.78 -24.82 -5.09
C VAL A 58 -12.74 -24.22 -3.69
N ALA A 59 -13.91 -24.07 -3.06
CA ALA A 59 -14.02 -23.54 -1.70
C ALA A 59 -13.26 -24.44 -0.70
N PRO A 60 -12.44 -23.87 0.21
CA PRO A 60 -11.68 -24.66 1.18
C PRO A 60 -12.62 -25.29 2.24
N GLU A 61 -12.32 -26.52 2.68
CA GLU A 61 -13.06 -27.20 3.76
C GLU A 61 -13.11 -26.38 5.06
N LYS A 62 -12.10 -25.54 5.27
CA LYS A 62 -11.98 -24.58 6.38
C LYS A 62 -11.66 -23.22 5.78
N PRO A 63 -12.66 -22.35 5.55
CA PRO A 63 -12.38 -21.01 5.05
C PRO A 63 -11.73 -20.16 6.15
N PRO A 64 -10.87 -19.19 5.77
CA PRO A 64 -10.10 -18.40 6.72
C PRO A 64 -11.00 -17.68 7.73
N LYS A 65 -10.53 -17.55 8.97
CA LYS A 65 -11.25 -16.85 10.02
C LYS A 65 -11.20 -15.33 9.85
N TYR A 66 -10.10 -14.81 9.29
CA TYR A 66 -9.84 -13.39 9.12
C TYR A 66 -9.71 -13.07 7.62
N PHE A 67 -10.42 -12.07 7.11
CA PHE A 67 -10.37 -11.72 5.69
C PHE A 67 -10.07 -10.22 5.49
N GLY A 68 -8.86 -9.90 5.03
CA GLY A 68 -8.43 -8.53 4.75
C GLY A 68 -8.91 -8.05 3.39
N ILE A 69 -9.48 -6.85 3.32
CA ILE A 69 -10.13 -6.30 2.12
C ILE A 69 -9.64 -4.87 1.86
N ASP A 70 -9.06 -4.58 0.69
CA ASP A 70 -8.75 -3.20 0.29
C ASP A 70 -10.01 -2.38 -0.10
N ILE A 71 -9.89 -1.06 -0.05
CA ILE A 71 -10.95 -0.12 -0.39
C ILE A 71 -10.88 0.37 -1.86
N ASP A 72 -9.78 0.95 -2.32
CA ASP A 72 -9.74 1.87 -3.47
C ASP A 72 -9.52 1.16 -4.81
N GLY A 73 -10.61 0.58 -5.33
CA GLY A 73 -10.60 -0.29 -6.50
C GLY A 73 -10.85 -1.76 -6.15
N THR A 74 -11.21 -2.06 -4.89
CA THR A 74 -11.57 -3.40 -4.40
C THR A 74 -12.95 -3.40 -3.74
N MET A 75 -13.09 -2.95 -2.48
CA MET A 75 -14.40 -2.86 -1.80
C MET A 75 -15.28 -1.72 -2.36
N TYR A 76 -14.66 -0.60 -2.73
CA TYR A 76 -15.39 0.56 -3.25
C TYR A 76 -15.69 0.41 -4.75
N ALA A 77 -16.96 0.23 -5.05
CA ALA A 77 -17.54 0.39 -6.38
C ALA A 77 -18.10 1.82 -6.56
N GLU A 78 -18.13 2.30 -7.80
CA GLU A 78 -18.80 3.56 -8.16
C GLU A 78 -20.33 3.41 -8.14
N GLY A 79 -20.84 2.27 -8.60
CA GLY A 79 -22.25 1.90 -8.53
C GLY A 79 -22.73 1.66 -7.09
N GLN A 80 -23.97 2.05 -6.78
CA GLN A 80 -24.55 1.84 -5.46
C GLN A 80 -24.92 0.37 -5.22
N GLU A 81 -25.49 -0.30 -6.23
CA GLU A 81 -25.94 -1.68 -6.12
C GLU A 81 -24.76 -2.63 -5.81
N GLU A 82 -23.58 -2.35 -6.36
CA GLU A 82 -22.35 -3.12 -6.17
C GLU A 82 -21.74 -2.88 -4.78
N ARG A 83 -21.78 -1.64 -4.27
CA ARG A 83 -21.43 -1.36 -2.86
C ARG A 83 -22.38 -2.08 -1.91
N GLU A 84 -23.68 -2.06 -2.18
CA GLU A 84 -24.67 -2.78 -1.39
C GLU A 84 -24.44 -4.30 -1.41
N LYS A 85 -24.17 -4.91 -2.57
CA LYS A 85 -23.79 -6.33 -2.69
C LYS A 85 -22.53 -6.65 -1.87
N ASN A 86 -21.48 -5.83 -1.99
CA ASN A 86 -20.24 -5.98 -1.22
C ASN A 86 -20.51 -5.90 0.29
N ILE A 87 -21.24 -4.88 0.76
CA ILE A 87 -21.55 -4.66 2.18
C ILE A 87 -22.47 -5.74 2.77
N LYS A 88 -23.51 -6.16 2.04
CA LYS A 88 -24.42 -7.22 2.50
C LYS A 88 -23.74 -8.59 2.52
N THR A 89 -22.86 -8.89 1.57
CA THR A 89 -22.06 -10.14 1.59
C THR A 89 -21.01 -10.11 2.71
N PHE A 90 -20.39 -8.96 2.97
CA PHE A 90 -19.53 -8.74 4.14
C PHE A 90 -20.29 -9.03 5.45
N ALA A 91 -21.55 -8.58 5.56
CA ALA A 91 -22.43 -8.88 6.71
C ALA A 91 -22.65 -10.40 6.88
N GLN A 92 -23.01 -11.11 5.80
CA GLN A 92 -23.21 -12.57 5.83
C GLN A 92 -21.97 -13.35 6.31
N VAL A 93 -20.75 -12.87 5.99
CA VAL A 93 -19.50 -13.47 6.47
C VAL A 93 -19.32 -13.27 7.98
N MET A 94 -19.70 -12.10 8.52
CA MET A 94 -19.77 -11.86 9.97
C MET A 94 -20.82 -12.75 10.65
N GLU A 95 -22.00 -12.92 10.06
CA GLU A 95 -23.09 -13.75 10.58
C GLU A 95 -22.69 -15.24 10.68
N LYS A 96 -21.83 -15.72 9.76
CA LYS A 96 -21.20 -17.05 9.84
C LYS A 96 -20.08 -17.16 10.90
N GLY A 97 -19.77 -16.09 11.64
CA GLY A 97 -18.77 -16.08 12.71
C GLY A 97 -17.33 -15.84 12.25
N HIS A 98 -17.12 -15.45 10.99
CA HIS A 98 -15.81 -15.03 10.49
C HIS A 98 -15.61 -13.51 10.69
N THR A 99 -14.40 -13.01 10.45
CA THR A 99 -14.01 -11.61 10.67
C THR A 99 -13.44 -11.02 9.36
N PRO A 100 -14.30 -10.52 8.47
CA PRO A 100 -13.87 -9.67 7.36
C PRO A 100 -13.53 -8.27 7.90
N PHE A 101 -12.53 -7.60 7.33
CA PHE A 101 -12.08 -6.29 7.79
C PHE A 101 -11.34 -5.48 6.71
N PHE A 102 -11.29 -4.16 6.88
CA PHE A 102 -10.57 -3.27 5.96
C PHE A 102 -9.05 -3.32 6.19
N CYS A 103 -8.31 -3.44 5.08
CA CYS A 103 -6.85 -3.38 5.04
C CYS A 103 -6.42 -2.42 3.92
N THR A 104 -6.14 -1.15 4.25
CA THR A 104 -6.15 -0.04 3.27
C THR A 104 -5.04 0.98 3.46
N GLY A 105 -4.76 1.74 2.40
CA GLY A 105 -3.93 2.95 2.46
C GLY A 105 -4.61 4.15 3.13
N ARG A 106 -5.94 4.15 3.28
CA ARG A 106 -6.68 5.23 3.94
C ARG A 106 -6.47 5.26 5.46
N SER A 107 -6.68 6.42 6.07
CA SER A 107 -6.92 6.49 7.51
C SER A 107 -8.27 5.88 7.88
N TYR A 108 -8.45 5.48 9.14
CA TYR A 108 -9.74 5.05 9.67
C TYR A 108 -10.84 6.09 9.38
N ARG A 109 -10.56 7.36 9.67
CA ARG A 109 -11.48 8.49 9.45
C ARG A 109 -11.89 8.65 7.98
N SER A 110 -10.94 8.51 7.05
CA SER A 110 -11.22 8.56 5.61
C SER A 110 -11.85 7.28 5.04
N SER A 111 -11.85 6.18 5.80
CA SER A 111 -12.57 4.95 5.44
C SER A 111 -14.04 5.04 5.90
N MET A 112 -14.27 5.55 7.11
CA MET A 112 -15.62 5.74 7.66
C MET A 112 -16.38 6.88 6.98
N SER A 113 -15.71 7.90 6.42
CA SER A 113 -16.36 8.91 5.56
C SER A 113 -16.88 8.34 4.22
N ILE A 114 -16.46 7.12 3.83
CA ILE A 114 -16.98 6.40 2.67
C ILE A 114 -18.11 5.46 3.06
N PHE A 115 -17.85 4.58 4.03
CA PHE A 115 -18.71 3.43 4.31
C PHE A 115 -19.49 3.50 5.62
N GLY A 116 -19.29 4.51 6.48
CA GLY A 116 -19.84 4.53 7.84
C GLY A 116 -21.35 4.30 7.89
N GLY A 117 -22.12 5.05 7.11
CA GLY A 117 -23.58 4.86 7.02
C GLY A 117 -24.00 3.53 6.38
N ASP A 118 -23.28 3.05 5.37
CA ASP A 118 -23.59 1.76 4.73
C ASP A 118 -23.35 0.59 5.70
N LEU A 119 -22.26 0.67 6.48
CA LEU A 119 -21.89 -0.30 7.52
C LEU A 119 -22.84 -0.25 8.72
N GLU A 120 -23.17 0.94 9.24
CA GLU A 120 -24.10 1.10 10.37
C GLU A 120 -25.52 0.60 10.07
N ASN A 121 -25.96 0.69 8.81
CA ASN A 121 -27.27 0.21 8.38
C ASN A 121 -27.34 -1.30 8.09
N ASN A 122 -26.21 -1.98 7.86
CA ASN A 122 -26.18 -3.38 7.39
C ASN A 122 -25.33 -4.33 8.24
N THR A 123 -24.51 -3.84 9.18
CA THR A 123 -23.48 -4.62 9.89
C THR A 123 -23.32 -4.18 11.35
N THR A 124 -22.57 -4.95 12.14
CA THR A 124 -22.02 -4.50 13.43
C THR A 124 -20.59 -3.97 13.33
N TYR A 125 -20.01 -3.91 12.12
CA TYR A 125 -18.61 -3.58 11.88
C TYR A 125 -18.38 -2.06 11.83
N LYS A 126 -17.68 -1.54 12.83
CA LYS A 126 -17.39 -0.11 12.98
C LYS A 126 -16.01 0.29 12.44
N GLY A 127 -15.50 -0.41 11.42
CA GLY A 127 -14.09 -0.31 11.00
C GLY A 127 -13.11 -1.09 11.89
N TYR A 128 -13.61 -1.96 12.79
CA TYR A 128 -12.82 -2.64 13.81
C TYR A 128 -13.11 -4.16 13.84
N PRO A 129 -12.09 -5.04 13.77
CA PRO A 129 -10.66 -4.73 13.62
C PRO A 129 -10.34 -4.09 12.27
N GLY A 130 -9.14 -3.52 12.11
CA GLY A 130 -8.78 -2.84 10.88
C GLY A 130 -7.30 -2.50 10.76
N VAL A 131 -6.79 -2.52 9.52
CA VAL A 131 -5.41 -2.17 9.17
C VAL A 131 -5.47 -0.95 8.25
N TYR A 132 -4.95 0.18 8.71
CA TYR A 132 -5.08 1.49 8.08
C TYR A 132 -3.71 2.11 7.79
N ASN A 133 -3.70 3.15 6.95
CA ASN A 133 -2.52 3.92 6.60
C ASN A 133 -1.39 3.03 6.06
N ASN A 134 -1.71 2.10 5.15
CA ASN A 134 -0.79 1.06 4.62
C ASN A 134 -0.11 0.21 5.71
N GLY A 135 -0.75 0.00 6.86
CA GLY A 135 -0.20 -0.77 7.97
C GLY A 135 0.48 0.07 9.06
N SER A 136 0.59 1.40 8.92
CA SER A 136 1.13 2.26 9.98
C SER A 136 0.27 2.29 11.24
N SER A 137 -0.99 1.86 11.18
CA SER A 137 -1.90 1.76 12.34
C SER A 137 -2.81 0.55 12.22
N VAL A 138 -2.89 -0.25 13.29
CA VAL A 138 -3.70 -1.48 13.39
C VAL A 138 -4.56 -1.40 14.64
N TYR A 139 -5.84 -1.77 14.50
CA TYR A 139 -6.84 -1.71 15.56
C TYR A 139 -7.43 -3.10 15.81
N ASP A 140 -7.66 -3.43 17.08
CA ASP A 140 -8.42 -4.61 17.48
C ASP A 140 -9.93 -4.44 17.23
N LYS A 141 -10.70 -5.49 17.56
CA LYS A 141 -12.17 -5.51 17.41
C LYS A 141 -12.94 -4.49 18.25
N ASP A 142 -12.32 -3.94 19.30
CA ASP A 142 -12.94 -2.98 20.22
C ASP A 142 -12.53 -1.53 19.91
N GLY A 143 -11.62 -1.35 18.95
CA GLY A 143 -11.10 -0.04 18.52
C GLY A 143 -9.83 0.41 19.24
N ASN A 144 -9.16 -0.46 19.98
CA ASN A 144 -7.86 -0.12 20.59
C ASN A 144 -6.75 -0.24 19.54
N ILE A 145 -5.78 0.67 19.56
CA ILE A 145 -4.59 0.62 18.70
C ILE A 145 -3.62 -0.41 19.27
N VAL A 146 -3.39 -1.49 18.52
CA VAL A 146 -2.52 -2.62 18.91
C VAL A 146 -1.15 -2.58 18.24
N PHE A 147 -1.05 -1.87 17.11
CA PHE A 147 0.23 -1.50 16.49
C PHE A 147 0.12 -0.11 15.87
N SER A 148 1.17 0.68 16.06
CA SER A 148 1.32 2.02 15.50
C SER A 148 2.79 2.26 15.20
N ARG A 149 3.10 2.80 14.01
CA ARG A 149 4.45 3.18 13.62
C ARG A 149 4.47 4.65 13.23
N THR A 150 5.19 5.45 14.00
CA THR A 150 5.42 6.87 13.70
C THR A 150 6.70 7.06 12.90
N PHE A 151 6.78 8.19 12.20
CA PHE A 151 8.07 8.74 11.77
C PHE A 151 8.93 9.11 12.99
N GLN A 152 10.24 9.16 12.80
CA GLN A 152 11.16 9.75 13.77
C GLN A 152 11.20 11.28 13.62
N ARG A 153 11.56 11.98 14.69
CA ARG A 153 11.49 13.45 14.72
C ARG A 153 12.46 14.10 13.73
N ASP A 154 13.68 13.58 13.62
CA ASP A 154 14.70 14.01 12.67
C ASP A 154 14.25 13.85 11.21
N PHE A 155 13.54 12.77 10.88
CA PHE A 155 12.87 12.63 9.58
C PHE A 155 11.82 13.73 9.36
N LEU A 156 10.95 13.99 10.34
CA LEU A 156 9.94 15.04 10.22
C LEU A 156 10.57 16.45 10.12
N GLU A 157 11.66 16.72 10.85
CA GLU A 157 12.41 17.98 10.77
C GLU A 157 13.02 18.17 9.36
N ALA A 158 13.63 17.13 8.78
CA ALA A 158 14.13 17.16 7.40
C ALA A 158 13.00 17.29 6.36
N PHE A 159 11.90 16.56 6.53
CA PHE A 159 10.77 16.58 5.59
C PHE A 159 10.04 17.92 5.59
N ILE A 160 9.79 18.51 6.77
CA ILE A 160 9.17 19.82 6.88
C ILE A 160 10.09 20.91 6.31
N ALA A 161 11.39 20.90 6.63
CA ALA A 161 12.35 21.83 6.04
C ALA A 161 12.42 21.72 4.51
N PHE A 162 12.29 20.50 3.95
CA PHE A 162 12.14 20.29 2.51
C PHE A 162 10.86 20.92 1.94
N LEU A 163 9.70 20.70 2.57
CA LEU A 163 8.42 21.25 2.12
C LEU A 163 8.42 22.79 2.15
N GLU A 164 8.98 23.40 3.20
CA GLU A 164 9.10 24.85 3.35
C GLU A 164 10.08 25.45 2.32
N LYS A 165 11.25 24.81 2.13
CA LYS A 165 12.23 25.14 1.06
C LYS A 165 11.63 25.09 -0.34
N LYS A 166 10.60 24.25 -0.55
CA LYS A 166 9.85 24.10 -1.81
C LYS A 166 8.60 24.98 -1.90
N GLY A 167 8.14 25.58 -0.80
CA GLY A 167 6.88 26.34 -0.74
C GLY A 167 5.62 25.48 -0.91
N ILE A 168 5.64 24.25 -0.41
CA ILE A 168 4.54 23.26 -0.52
C ILE A 168 4.10 22.67 0.83
N GLN A 169 4.49 23.27 1.96
CA GLN A 169 4.16 22.79 3.31
C GLN A 169 2.64 22.74 3.59
N ASN A 170 1.86 23.58 2.92
CA ASN A 170 0.40 23.54 2.95
C ASN A 170 -0.24 22.62 1.90
N LYS A 171 0.55 21.78 1.22
CA LYS A 171 0.10 20.70 0.32
C LYS A 171 0.43 19.29 0.85
N CYS A 172 0.86 19.20 2.11
CA CYS A 172 1.12 17.94 2.77
C CYS A 172 0.08 17.71 3.87
N ILE A 173 -0.54 16.54 3.88
CA ILE A 173 -1.39 16.06 4.97
C ILE A 173 -0.55 15.17 5.88
N PHE A 174 -0.51 15.53 7.17
CA PHE A 174 0.18 14.82 8.24
C PHE A 174 -0.86 14.04 9.04
N TYR A 175 -0.90 12.73 8.87
CA TYR A 175 -1.87 11.86 9.52
C TYR A 175 -1.30 11.36 10.85
N THR A 176 -2.14 11.36 11.89
CA THR A 176 -1.86 10.73 13.18
C THR A 176 -2.78 9.53 13.40
N GLU A 177 -2.67 8.90 14.57
CA GLU A 177 -3.54 7.80 15.02
C GLU A 177 -5.06 8.14 15.01
N THR A 178 -5.45 9.42 15.04
CA THR A 178 -6.87 9.83 15.14
C THR A 178 -7.27 11.03 14.29
N ASN A 179 -6.32 11.90 13.94
CA ASN A 179 -6.58 13.18 13.28
C ASN A 179 -5.57 13.50 12.19
N ASP A 180 -6.01 14.30 11.22
CA ASP A 180 -5.29 14.63 10.00
C ASP A 180 -5.00 16.14 10.02
N PHE A 181 -3.75 16.56 9.74
CA PHE A 181 -3.28 17.94 9.96
C PHE A 181 -2.51 18.51 8.76
N SER A 182 -2.38 19.83 8.68
CA SER A 182 -1.57 20.54 7.65
C SER A 182 -0.72 21.65 8.28
N ILE A 183 0.37 22.04 7.60
CA ILE A 183 1.16 23.20 8.03
C ILE A 183 0.52 24.46 7.43
N GLY A 184 -0.19 25.21 8.29
CA GLY A 184 -1.06 26.30 7.88
C GLY A 184 -2.32 25.84 7.12
N GLU A 185 -3.05 26.82 6.57
CA GLU A 185 -4.25 26.60 5.74
C GLU A 185 -3.92 25.81 4.47
N PHE A 186 -4.50 24.61 4.34
CA PHE A 186 -4.25 23.68 3.24
C PHE A 186 -4.63 24.28 1.87
N ASP A 187 -3.84 24.03 0.82
CA ASP A 187 -4.02 24.67 -0.49
C ASP A 187 -5.44 24.38 -1.05
N PRO A 188 -6.30 25.41 -1.20
CA PRO A 188 -7.69 25.23 -1.60
C PRO A 188 -7.86 24.70 -3.03
N LYS A 189 -6.80 24.64 -3.84
CA LYS A 189 -6.82 23.93 -5.14
C LYS A 189 -7.07 22.43 -4.98
N TRP A 190 -6.64 21.85 -3.86
CA TRP A 190 -6.84 20.44 -3.56
C TRP A 190 -8.25 20.12 -3.03
N LYS A 191 -9.11 21.15 -2.81
CA LYS A 191 -10.50 21.00 -2.37
C LYS A 191 -11.26 19.94 -3.18
N ALA A 192 -11.26 20.06 -4.50
CA ALA A 192 -11.96 19.13 -5.39
C ALA A 192 -11.39 17.70 -5.32
N THR A 193 -10.08 17.54 -5.13
CA THR A 193 -9.44 16.23 -5.00
C THR A 193 -9.77 15.56 -3.68
N LEU A 194 -9.77 16.31 -2.56
CA LEU A 194 -10.18 15.76 -1.26
C LEU A 194 -11.66 15.41 -1.24
N ASP A 195 -12.53 16.32 -1.74
CA ASP A 195 -13.98 16.10 -1.82
C ASP A 195 -14.31 14.86 -2.67
N SER A 196 -13.74 14.75 -3.89
CA SER A 196 -14.00 13.60 -4.79
C SER A 196 -13.49 12.27 -4.25
N ARG A 197 -12.50 12.28 -3.36
CA ARG A 197 -12.00 11.08 -2.66
C ARG A 197 -12.55 10.89 -1.25
N LYS A 198 -13.51 11.73 -0.82
CA LYS A 198 -14.11 11.74 0.52
C LYS A 198 -13.05 11.81 1.65
N ILE A 199 -11.91 12.45 1.38
CA ILE A 199 -10.84 12.66 2.37
C ILE A 199 -11.23 13.88 3.23
N PRO A 200 -11.21 13.79 4.57
CA PRO A 200 -11.45 14.94 5.44
C PRO A 200 -10.46 16.09 5.18
N TYR A 201 -10.88 17.32 5.43
CA TYR A 201 -9.94 18.44 5.47
C TYR A 201 -9.03 18.31 6.69
N PRO A 202 -7.71 18.50 6.53
CA PRO A 202 -6.81 18.55 7.67
C PRO A 202 -7.08 19.78 8.55
N GLU A 203 -6.80 19.67 9.85
CA GLU A 203 -6.78 20.83 10.74
C GLU A 203 -5.44 21.59 10.58
N PRO A 204 -5.46 22.93 10.39
CA PRO A 204 -4.24 23.72 10.24
C PRO A 204 -3.46 23.83 11.55
N LYS A 205 -2.16 23.61 11.49
CA LYS A 205 -1.20 23.67 12.61
C LYS A 205 0.08 24.40 12.22
N THR A 206 0.88 24.78 13.22
CA THR A 206 2.27 25.19 12.99
C THR A 206 3.18 23.98 12.77
N ALA A 207 4.29 24.17 12.06
CA ALA A 207 5.34 23.16 11.92
C ALA A 207 5.82 22.62 13.28
N GLN A 208 5.94 23.49 14.30
CA GLN A 208 6.40 23.09 15.63
C GLN A 208 5.38 22.22 16.39
N GLU A 209 4.08 22.38 16.16
CA GLU A 209 3.05 21.47 16.68
C GLU A 209 3.16 20.10 16.00
N ILE A 210 3.27 20.05 14.66
CA ILE A 210 3.43 18.79 13.90
C ILE A 210 4.64 17.99 14.38
N LEU A 211 5.78 18.65 14.65
CA LEU A 211 6.99 18.02 15.19
C LEU A 211 6.85 17.42 16.59
N ASN A 212 5.75 17.72 17.29
CA ASN A 212 5.42 17.17 18.60
C ASN A 212 4.28 16.12 18.52
N MET A 213 3.78 15.80 17.32
CA MET A 213 2.73 14.82 17.09
C MET A 213 3.29 13.44 16.71
N LYS A 214 2.50 12.39 17.01
CA LYS A 214 2.70 11.05 16.48
C LYS A 214 2.24 10.96 15.01
N VAL A 215 3.03 11.50 14.08
CA VAL A 215 2.74 11.38 12.65
C VAL A 215 3.06 9.95 12.19
N ILE A 216 2.08 9.26 11.60
CA ILE A 216 2.17 7.85 11.18
C ILE A 216 2.18 7.66 9.65
N TYR A 217 1.75 8.69 8.91
CA TYR A 217 1.59 8.65 7.45
C TYR A 217 1.58 10.08 6.91
N LEU A 218 2.05 10.27 5.67
CA LEU A 218 2.02 11.55 4.96
C LEU A 218 1.38 11.35 3.58
N SER A 219 0.70 12.38 3.06
CA SER A 219 0.26 12.42 1.66
C SER A 219 0.55 13.79 1.07
N VAL A 220 1.27 13.84 -0.05
CA VAL A 220 1.85 15.07 -0.60
C VAL A 220 1.83 15.14 -2.14
N ASP A 221 1.64 16.36 -2.65
CA ASP A 221 1.81 16.75 -4.06
C ASP A 221 3.30 16.92 -4.43
N CYS A 222 4.10 15.85 -4.30
CA CYS A 222 5.51 15.83 -4.72
C CYS A 222 6.05 14.40 -4.89
N ASP A 223 6.83 14.16 -5.94
CA ASP A 223 7.39 12.86 -6.33
C ASP A 223 8.83 12.60 -5.83
N HIS A 224 9.61 13.67 -5.68
CA HIS A 224 11.04 13.65 -5.40
C HIS A 224 11.43 14.52 -4.20
N TYR A 225 11.94 13.89 -3.15
CA TYR A 225 12.27 14.54 -1.88
C TYR A 225 13.79 14.71 -1.70
N ASP A 226 14.20 15.92 -1.31
CA ASP A 226 15.57 16.28 -0.96
C ASP A 226 15.73 16.26 0.57
N LEU A 227 15.95 15.05 1.12
CA LEU A 227 15.94 14.74 2.56
C LEU A 227 17.35 14.45 3.12
N GLY A 228 18.40 14.85 2.40
CA GLY A 228 19.79 14.64 2.82
C GLY A 228 20.18 13.16 2.93
N ASN A 229 20.21 12.64 4.16
CA ASN A 229 20.69 11.27 4.44
C ASN A 229 19.59 10.19 4.40
N PHE A 230 18.31 10.57 4.49
CA PHE A 230 17.19 9.61 4.53
C PHE A 230 16.92 8.98 3.17
N LYS A 231 16.70 7.66 3.15
CA LYS A 231 16.59 6.85 1.94
C LYS A 231 15.23 6.19 1.81
N GLU A 232 14.68 6.28 0.61
CA GLU A 232 13.51 5.53 0.19
C GLU A 232 13.81 4.02 0.25
N ASN A 233 12.86 3.24 0.75
CA ASN A 233 12.99 1.80 1.06
C ASN A 233 13.93 1.45 2.22
N VAL A 234 14.33 2.43 3.05
CA VAL A 234 15.06 2.20 4.32
C VAL A 234 14.40 2.97 5.47
N ASP A 235 14.38 4.30 5.37
CA ASP A 235 13.90 5.19 6.43
C ASP A 235 12.43 5.56 6.23
N TYR A 236 11.98 5.56 4.98
CA TYR A 236 10.59 5.75 4.55
C TYR A 236 10.29 4.88 3.33
N LEU A 237 9.01 4.60 3.10
CA LEU A 237 8.49 4.00 1.88
C LEU A 237 7.57 5.00 1.19
N LYS A 238 7.57 5.03 -0.14
CA LYS A 238 6.75 5.93 -0.96
C LYS A 238 5.98 5.10 -1.99
N LYS A 239 4.65 5.17 -1.97
CA LYS A 239 3.78 4.53 -2.99
C LYS A 239 2.83 5.58 -3.58
N ILE A 240 2.55 5.51 -4.88
CA ILE A 240 1.64 6.46 -5.55
C ILE A 240 0.20 6.07 -5.24
N SER A 241 -0.62 7.04 -4.84
CA SER A 241 -2.06 6.82 -4.64
C SER A 241 -2.83 6.84 -5.96
N SER A 242 -4.00 6.20 -5.99
CA SER A 242 -4.91 6.30 -7.14
C SER A 242 -5.47 7.72 -7.36
N SER A 243 -5.18 8.71 -6.50
CA SER A 243 -5.49 10.14 -6.70
C SER A 243 -4.29 10.98 -7.17
N GLY A 244 -3.14 10.36 -7.43
CA GLY A 244 -1.91 11.04 -7.89
C GLY A 244 -1.07 11.69 -6.78
N LEU A 245 -1.56 11.73 -5.54
CA LEU A 245 -0.75 12.10 -4.37
C LEU A 245 0.27 10.99 -4.05
N TYR A 246 1.43 11.38 -3.56
CA TYR A 246 2.46 10.46 -3.09
C TYR A 246 2.24 10.20 -1.60
N ASN A 247 2.04 8.93 -1.26
CA ASN A 247 1.82 8.48 0.11
C ASN A 247 3.15 8.00 0.70
N VAL A 248 3.51 8.51 1.87
CA VAL A 248 4.75 8.17 2.57
C VAL A 248 4.43 7.48 3.88
N THR A 249 4.99 6.29 4.10
CA THR A 249 5.00 5.58 5.39
C THR A 249 6.41 5.55 5.98
N PRO A 250 6.54 5.35 7.31
CA PRO A 250 7.83 5.06 7.92
C PRO A 250 8.47 3.78 7.34
N GLY A 251 9.79 3.68 7.42
CA GLY A 251 10.56 2.54 6.92
C GLY A 251 10.08 1.20 7.47
N ASN A 252 10.00 0.21 6.56
CA ASN A 252 9.53 -1.16 6.78
C ASN A 252 8.03 -1.30 7.16
N VAL A 253 7.17 -0.37 6.73
CA VAL A 253 5.71 -0.45 6.93
C VAL A 253 4.95 -0.71 5.62
N ASN A 254 4.25 -1.84 5.57
CA ASN A 254 3.27 -2.18 4.53
C ASN A 254 2.07 -2.94 5.14
N LYS A 255 1.08 -3.24 4.30
CA LYS A 255 -0.14 -3.96 4.72
C LYS A 255 0.17 -5.32 5.33
N ALA A 256 1.15 -6.04 4.78
CA ALA A 256 1.59 -7.35 5.30
C ALA A 256 2.06 -7.28 6.76
N LEU A 257 2.87 -6.27 7.13
CA LEU A 257 3.24 -6.06 8.54
C LEU A 257 2.01 -5.76 9.41
N GLY A 258 1.09 -4.93 8.93
CA GLY A 258 -0.15 -4.60 9.65
C GLY A 258 -1.05 -5.83 9.88
N LEU A 259 -1.19 -6.69 8.88
CA LEU A 259 -1.89 -7.97 8.96
C LEU A 259 -1.23 -8.92 9.95
N THR A 260 0.09 -9.11 9.85
CA THR A 260 0.86 -9.92 10.81
C THR A 260 0.67 -9.43 12.25
N LYS A 261 0.68 -8.10 12.48
CA LYS A 261 0.48 -7.52 13.82
C LYS A 261 -0.96 -7.67 14.33
N LEU A 262 -1.96 -7.69 13.45
CA LEU A 262 -3.33 -8.03 13.83
C LEU A 262 -3.47 -9.50 14.22
N LEU A 263 -2.91 -10.41 13.41
CA LEU A 263 -2.93 -11.87 13.65
C LEU A 263 -2.21 -12.24 14.95
N GLU A 264 -1.02 -11.68 15.20
CA GLU A 264 -0.28 -11.80 16.46
C GLU A 264 -1.15 -11.39 17.67
N HIS A 265 -1.84 -10.25 17.58
CA HIS A 265 -2.66 -9.73 18.66
C HIS A 265 -3.88 -10.63 18.97
N VAL A 266 -4.55 -11.16 17.95
CA VAL A 266 -5.75 -12.01 18.12
C VAL A 266 -5.42 -13.49 18.34
N GLY A 267 -4.14 -13.87 18.34
CA GLY A 267 -3.68 -15.25 18.54
C GLY A 267 -4.00 -16.18 17.36
N ALA A 268 -3.94 -15.67 16.13
CA ALA A 268 -4.19 -16.41 14.90
C ALA A 268 -2.93 -16.51 14.02
N ASN A 269 -2.94 -17.41 13.03
CA ASN A 269 -1.80 -17.64 12.15
C ASN A 269 -2.12 -17.16 10.72
N VAL A 270 -1.13 -17.19 9.81
CA VAL A 270 -1.35 -16.82 8.40
C VAL A 270 -2.28 -17.80 7.68
N GLU A 271 -2.34 -19.05 8.15
CA GLU A 271 -3.29 -20.08 7.70
C GLU A 271 -4.76 -19.70 7.98
N ASP A 272 -5.01 -18.79 8.92
CA ASP A 272 -6.34 -18.26 9.22
C ASP A 272 -6.71 -17.03 8.38
N LEU A 273 -5.83 -16.58 7.46
CA LEU A 273 -5.97 -15.35 6.66
C LEU A 273 -6.48 -15.61 5.23
N GLY A 274 -7.44 -14.79 4.81
CA GLY A 274 -7.78 -14.52 3.42
C GLY A 274 -7.50 -13.05 3.07
N TYR A 275 -7.26 -12.73 1.80
CA TYR A 275 -7.02 -11.36 1.35
C TYR A 275 -7.61 -11.04 -0.03
N ILE A 276 -8.05 -9.81 -0.26
CA ILE A 276 -8.36 -9.29 -1.61
C ILE A 276 -7.87 -7.84 -1.80
N GLY A 277 -7.29 -7.56 -2.97
CA GLY A 277 -6.75 -6.24 -3.33
C GLY A 277 -6.63 -6.00 -4.84
N ASN A 278 -6.01 -4.87 -5.22
CA ASN A 278 -5.87 -4.44 -6.62
C ASN A 278 -4.65 -3.56 -6.97
N ALA A 279 -3.79 -3.20 -6.00
CA ALA A 279 -2.72 -2.22 -6.21
C ALA A 279 -1.35 -2.61 -5.62
N GLU A 280 -0.32 -1.81 -5.89
CA GLU A 280 1.08 -2.03 -5.46
C GLU A 280 1.29 -2.03 -3.94
N ASN A 281 0.29 -1.63 -3.16
CA ASN A 281 0.27 -1.73 -1.69
C ASN A 281 -0.47 -2.98 -1.18
N ASP A 282 -1.02 -3.81 -2.07
CA ASP A 282 -1.61 -5.12 -1.77
C ASP A 282 -0.66 -6.29 -2.01
N ILE A 283 0.34 -6.14 -2.87
CA ILE A 283 1.28 -7.20 -3.29
C ILE A 283 1.78 -7.99 -2.07
N GLU A 284 2.39 -7.32 -1.09
CA GLU A 284 2.99 -8.00 0.06
C GLU A 284 1.94 -8.72 0.94
N ALA A 285 0.68 -8.26 0.92
CA ALA A 285 -0.43 -8.87 1.64
C ALA A 285 -1.03 -10.07 0.90
N MET A 286 -1.04 -10.04 -0.44
CA MET A 286 -1.46 -11.16 -1.28
C MET A 286 -0.42 -12.30 -1.28
N GLU A 287 0.86 -11.98 -1.13
CA GLU A 287 1.94 -12.95 -0.91
C GLU A 287 1.90 -13.59 0.48
N LEU A 288 1.62 -12.80 1.52
CA LEU A 288 1.49 -13.26 2.91
C LEU A 288 0.28 -14.19 3.10
N SER A 289 -0.82 -13.92 2.42
CA SER A 289 -2.06 -14.67 2.59
C SER A 289 -2.06 -15.96 1.75
N PRO A 290 -2.23 -17.15 2.35
CA PRO A 290 -2.28 -18.43 1.62
C PRO A 290 -3.52 -18.53 0.73
N LEU A 291 -4.55 -17.74 1.01
CA LEU A 291 -5.69 -17.53 0.13
C LEU A 291 -5.78 -16.03 -0.22
N SER A 292 -5.39 -15.65 -1.43
CA SER A 292 -5.43 -14.26 -1.90
C SER A 292 -6.08 -14.12 -3.27
N PHE A 293 -6.80 -13.01 -3.46
CA PHE A 293 -7.52 -12.68 -4.69
C PHE A 293 -7.10 -11.31 -5.23
N ALA A 294 -7.01 -11.20 -6.55
CA ALA A 294 -6.99 -9.92 -7.26
C ALA A 294 -8.31 -9.73 -8.03
N VAL A 295 -8.90 -8.53 -7.98
CA VAL A 295 -10.05 -8.17 -8.86
C VAL A 295 -9.59 -7.96 -10.31
N ALA A 296 -10.48 -8.11 -11.29
CA ALA A 296 -10.11 -8.00 -12.71
C ALA A 296 -9.49 -6.65 -13.11
N ASN A 297 -9.88 -5.56 -12.42
CA ASN A 297 -9.35 -4.20 -12.60
C ASN A 297 -8.00 -3.95 -11.91
N ALA A 298 -7.39 -4.95 -11.27
CA ALA A 298 -5.99 -4.88 -10.90
C ALA A 298 -5.11 -4.81 -12.17
N LYS A 299 -3.92 -4.21 -12.05
CA LYS A 299 -2.90 -4.34 -13.08
C LYS A 299 -2.38 -5.79 -13.13
N ASP A 300 -1.83 -6.21 -14.26
CA ASP A 300 -1.35 -7.59 -14.43
C ASP A 300 -0.08 -7.88 -13.58
N ASP A 301 0.82 -6.90 -13.44
CA ASP A 301 1.96 -6.96 -12.51
C ASP A 301 1.54 -7.13 -11.03
N VAL A 302 0.36 -6.63 -10.65
CA VAL A 302 -0.22 -6.85 -9.32
C VAL A 302 -0.93 -8.21 -9.22
N LYS A 303 -1.60 -8.67 -10.29
CA LYS A 303 -2.32 -9.95 -10.31
C LYS A 303 -1.41 -11.16 -10.11
N GLU A 304 -0.18 -11.10 -10.61
CA GLU A 304 0.81 -12.20 -10.49
C GLU A 304 1.12 -12.60 -9.03
N HIS A 305 0.88 -11.71 -8.05
CA HIS A 305 1.11 -11.97 -6.62
C HIS A 305 -0.11 -12.58 -5.89
N ALA A 306 -1.30 -12.66 -6.53
CA ALA A 306 -2.49 -13.28 -5.96
C ALA A 306 -2.54 -14.79 -6.24
N LYS A 307 -3.19 -15.58 -5.36
CA LYS A 307 -3.42 -17.02 -5.65
C LYS A 307 -4.53 -17.25 -6.68
N TRP A 308 -5.44 -16.28 -6.81
CA TRP A 308 -6.60 -16.33 -7.71
C TRP A 308 -6.88 -14.95 -8.33
N ILE A 309 -7.25 -14.91 -9.61
CA ILE A 309 -7.67 -13.70 -10.31
C ILE A 309 -9.16 -13.80 -10.59
N LEU A 310 -9.94 -12.83 -10.12
CA LEU A 310 -11.35 -12.70 -10.47
C LEU A 310 -11.50 -12.27 -11.93
N ASP A 311 -12.53 -12.83 -12.55
CA ASP A 311 -13.07 -12.48 -13.87
C ASP A 311 -13.84 -11.15 -13.90
N ILE A 312 -14.14 -10.57 -12.72
CA ILE A 312 -14.92 -9.34 -12.56
C ILE A 312 -14.21 -8.27 -11.71
N THR A 313 -14.62 -7.02 -11.90
CA THR A 313 -14.05 -5.82 -11.27
C THR A 313 -14.73 -5.47 -9.94
N CYS A 314 -14.20 -4.48 -9.21
CA CYS A 314 -14.90 -3.87 -8.07
C CYS A 314 -16.28 -3.31 -8.46
N ASN A 315 -16.39 -2.73 -9.66
CA ASN A 315 -17.62 -2.18 -10.25
C ASN A 315 -18.60 -3.25 -10.75
N GLU A 316 -18.35 -4.52 -10.42
CA GLU A 316 -19.25 -5.67 -10.65
C GLU A 316 -19.46 -6.48 -9.34
N ALA A 317 -19.11 -5.90 -8.19
CA ALA A 317 -19.11 -6.52 -6.87
C ALA A 317 -18.12 -7.70 -6.70
N GLY A 318 -16.87 -7.52 -7.17
CA GLY A 318 -15.79 -8.51 -7.02
C GLY A 318 -15.55 -9.01 -5.59
N VAL A 319 -15.65 -8.14 -4.57
CA VAL A 319 -15.54 -8.57 -3.15
C VAL A 319 -16.69 -9.49 -2.75
N ALA A 320 -17.94 -9.18 -3.16
CA ALA A 320 -19.07 -10.07 -2.94
C ALA A 320 -18.84 -11.45 -3.58
N LYS A 321 -18.29 -11.51 -4.81
CA LYS A 321 -17.97 -12.79 -5.45
C LYS A 321 -16.89 -13.58 -4.70
N ALA A 322 -15.77 -12.95 -4.33
CA ALA A 322 -14.72 -13.64 -3.58
C ALA A 322 -15.24 -14.18 -2.23
N LEU A 323 -15.95 -13.35 -1.46
CA LEU A 323 -16.52 -13.78 -0.18
C LEU A 323 -17.58 -14.88 -0.36
N ALA A 324 -18.43 -14.80 -1.38
CA ALA A 324 -19.44 -15.82 -1.64
C ALA A 324 -18.87 -17.16 -2.09
N LEU A 325 -17.79 -17.16 -2.87
CA LEU A 325 -17.05 -18.37 -3.25
C LEU A 325 -16.35 -19.00 -2.04
N VAL A 326 -15.65 -18.20 -1.23
CA VAL A 326 -14.88 -18.70 -0.07
C VAL A 326 -15.79 -19.23 1.04
N TYR A 327 -16.87 -18.52 1.36
CA TYR A 327 -17.73 -18.83 2.50
C TYR A 327 -19.03 -19.56 2.13
N GLY A 328 -19.25 -19.89 0.85
CA GLY A 328 -20.46 -20.56 0.38
C GLY A 328 -21.73 -19.75 0.67
N LEU A 329 -21.87 -18.61 -0.01
CA LEU A 329 -22.98 -17.67 0.17
C LEU A 329 -23.81 -17.50 -1.12
N GLN A 330 -24.92 -16.77 -1.00
CA GLN A 330 -25.66 -16.22 -2.13
C GLN A 330 -25.50 -14.70 -2.09
N ILE A 331 -25.01 -14.12 -3.20
CA ILE A 331 -24.90 -12.67 -3.34
C ILE A 331 -26.34 -12.10 -3.39
N PRO A 332 -26.67 -11.13 -2.52
CA PRO A 332 -28.03 -10.61 -2.35
C PRO A 332 -28.39 -9.43 -3.30
#